data_AF-A0A3D1J854-F1
#
_entry.id   AF-A0A3D1J854-F1
#
_cell.length_a   1.000
_cell.length_b   1.000
_cell.length_c   1.000
_cell.angle_alpha   90.00
_cell.angle_beta   90.00
_cell.angle_gamma   90.00
#
_symmetry.space_group_name_H-M   'P 1'
#
loop_
_entity.id
_entity.type
_entity.pdbx_description
1 polymer ?
#
loop_
_entity_poly.entity_id
_entity_poly.type
_entity_poly.pdbx_seq_one_letter_code
_entity_poly.pdbx_strand_id
1 'polypeptide(L)'
;MYANTLKLIEKNMPQVYPGAVVRFLRKGTQETYVFGHASMLPTEEKMTATHVFDTASLTKVICTATVLLKCWDQGMIDMDDSLQYWLPEYKDASVKIKHLLTHTAAIHTWIPHRDQLSAEELKAAYLTLASDGSAGQRV
;
A
#
# COMPACT_ATOMS: atom_id res chain seq x y z
N MET A 1 13.34 -16.74 22.02
CA MET A 1 13.95 -17.17 20.74
C MET A 1 14.47 -16.00 19.89
N TYR A 2 14.02 -14.77 20.12
CA TYR A 2 14.28 -13.61 19.23
C TYR A 2 15.05 -12.46 19.92
N ALA A 3 15.88 -12.76 20.92
CA ALA A 3 16.48 -11.75 21.79
C ALA A 3 17.26 -10.66 21.04
N ASN A 4 18.03 -11.02 19.99
CA ASN A 4 18.79 -10.05 19.21
C ASN A 4 17.88 -9.12 18.39
N THR A 5 16.81 -9.66 17.80
CA THR A 5 15.82 -8.87 17.04
C THR A 5 15.05 -7.93 17.96
N LEU A 6 14.60 -8.42 19.12
CA LEU A 6 13.89 -7.60 20.11
C LEU A 6 14.76 -6.44 20.60
N LYS A 7 16.04 -6.71 20.91
CA LYS A 7 17.01 -5.67 21.26
C LYS A 7 17.21 -4.64 20.15
N LEU A 8 17.22 -5.07 18.88
CA LEU A 8 17.36 -4.16 17.75
C LEU A 8 16.12 -3.26 17.62
N ILE A 9 14.92 -3.82 17.76
CA ILE A 9 13.66 -3.06 17.72
C ILE A 9 13.65 -2.01 18.83
N GLU A 10 13.90 -2.43 20.07
CA GLU A 10 13.90 -1.55 21.24
C GLU A 10 14.95 -0.43 21.11
N LYS A 11 16.16 -0.75 20.63
CA LYS A 11 17.24 0.23 20.42
C LYS A 11 16.89 1.30 19.40
N ASN A 12 16.20 0.95 18.31
CA ASN A 12 15.89 1.90 17.23
C ASN A 12 14.57 2.65 17.43
N MET A 13 13.66 2.11 18.26
CA MET A 13 12.32 2.64 18.45
C MET A 13 12.30 4.17 18.74
N PRO A 14 13.09 4.73 19.68
CA PRO A 14 13.00 6.17 20.01
C PRO A 14 13.27 7.13 18.85
N GLN A 15 13.91 6.65 17.77
CA GLN A 15 14.25 7.47 16.59
C GLN A 15 13.21 7.36 15.47
N VAL A 16 12.27 6.42 15.56
CA VAL A 16 11.38 6.07 14.44
C VAL A 16 9.90 6.11 14.85
N TYR A 17 9.53 5.58 16.01
CA TYR A 17 8.13 5.51 16.47
C TYR A 17 8.03 5.35 18.02
N PRO A 18 6.95 5.80 18.66
CA PRO A 18 6.83 5.81 20.14
C PRO A 18 6.56 4.43 20.77
N GLY A 19 6.12 3.46 19.99
CA GLY A 19 5.76 2.13 20.45
C GLY A 19 5.55 1.15 19.31
N ALA A 20 5.54 -0.14 19.62
CA ALA A 20 5.32 -1.20 18.65
C ALA A 20 4.70 -2.45 19.28
N VAL A 21 3.92 -3.18 18.48
CA VAL A 21 3.49 -4.55 18.79
C VAL A 21 4.11 -5.47 17.75
N VAL A 22 4.85 -6.48 18.22
CA VAL A 22 5.60 -7.39 17.36
C VAL A 22 5.17 -8.82 17.67
N ARG A 23 4.71 -9.53 16.64
CA ARG A 23 4.33 -10.94 16.75
C ARG A 23 5.24 -11.81 15.89
N PHE A 24 5.92 -12.76 16.53
CA PHE A 24 6.68 -13.80 15.84
C PHE A 24 5.82 -15.05 15.69
N LEU A 25 5.75 -15.59 14.48
CA LEU A 25 5.04 -16.82 14.16
C LEU A 25 6.07 -17.87 13.70
N ARG A 26 6.14 -19.03 14.38
CA ARG A 26 7.05 -20.11 13.98
C ARG A 26 6.49 -21.48 14.35
N LYS A 27 6.33 -22.37 13.36
CA LYS A 27 5.92 -23.77 13.58
C LYS A 27 4.71 -23.91 14.53
N GLY A 28 3.67 -23.10 14.33
CA GLY A 28 2.47 -23.10 15.16
C GLY A 28 2.59 -22.40 16.52
N THR A 29 3.78 -21.92 16.91
CA THR A 29 3.93 -21.05 18.08
C THR A 29 3.82 -19.58 17.69
N GLN A 30 3.28 -18.79 18.61
CA GLN A 30 3.22 -17.33 18.49
C GLN A 30 3.72 -16.68 19.78
N GLU A 31 4.60 -15.70 19.63
CA GLU A 31 5.08 -14.86 20.73
C GLU A 31 4.77 -13.40 20.40
N THR A 32 4.09 -12.68 21.30
CA THR A 32 3.78 -11.24 21.12
C THR A 32 4.54 -10.41 22.13
N TYR A 33 5.15 -9.33 21.65
CA TYR A 33 5.91 -8.38 22.43
C TYR A 33 5.33 -6.98 22.20
N VAL A 34 5.19 -6.22 23.28
CA VAL A 34 4.59 -4.88 23.27
C VAL A 34 5.61 -3.91 23.85
N PHE A 35 5.83 -2.81 23.15
CA PHE A 35 6.82 -1.79 23.49
C PHE A 35 6.19 -0.40 23.49
N GLY A 36 6.61 0.43 24.44
CA GLY A 36 6.37 1.88 24.43
C GLY A 36 4.90 2.29 24.52
N HIS A 37 4.58 3.35 23.78
CA HIS A 37 3.29 4.06 23.86
C HIS A 37 2.59 4.09 22.50
N ALA A 38 1.27 3.95 22.50
CA ALA A 38 0.42 4.16 21.33
C ALA A 38 0.28 5.65 20.99
N SER A 39 0.29 6.50 22.03
CA SER A 39 0.29 7.95 21.90
C SER A 39 1.21 8.55 22.95
N MET A 40 1.96 9.59 22.56
CA MET A 40 2.74 10.42 23.49
C MET A 40 2.06 11.78 23.71
N LEU A 41 1.29 12.26 22.74
CA LEU A 41 0.63 13.56 22.72
C LEU A 41 -0.70 13.46 21.94
N PRO A 42 -1.75 14.22 22.33
CA PRO A 42 -1.80 15.11 23.49
C PRO A 42 -1.90 14.36 24.83
N THR A 43 -2.26 13.08 24.80
CA THR A 43 -2.37 12.23 25.98
C THR A 43 -1.47 11.02 25.82
N GLU A 44 -0.69 10.73 26.86
CA GLU A 44 0.14 9.54 26.90
C GLU A 44 -0.74 8.30 27.06
N GLU A 45 -0.59 7.34 26.16
CA GLU A 45 -1.32 6.08 26.14
C GLU A 45 -0.34 4.93 25.99
N LYS A 46 -0.34 3.99 26.95
CA LYS A 46 0.52 2.81 26.89
C LYS A 46 0.07 1.87 25.78
N MET A 47 1.03 1.39 25.00
CA MET A 47 0.76 0.40 23.96
C MET A 47 0.21 -0.89 24.60
N THR A 48 -0.77 -1.50 23.94
CA THR A 48 -1.28 -2.85 24.27
C THR A 48 -1.34 -3.70 23.00
N ALA A 49 -1.41 -5.02 23.18
CA ALA A 49 -1.51 -5.95 22.05
C ALA A 49 -2.80 -5.83 21.22
N THR A 50 -3.80 -5.06 21.69
CA THR A 50 -5.10 -4.91 21.03
C THR A 50 -5.26 -3.56 20.32
N HIS A 51 -4.25 -2.70 20.36
CA HIS A 51 -4.28 -1.45 19.60
C HIS A 51 -4.35 -1.73 18.10
N VAL A 52 -5.14 -0.92 17.39
CA VAL A 52 -5.31 -1.00 15.94
C VAL A 52 -4.37 -0.01 15.28
N PHE A 53 -3.70 -0.45 14.21
CA PHE A 53 -2.77 0.36 13.44
C PHE A 53 -3.32 0.56 12.02
N ASP A 54 -3.10 1.75 11.45
CA ASP A 54 -3.29 1.93 10.02
C ASP A 54 -2.22 1.14 9.25
N THR A 55 -2.65 0.30 8.32
CA THR A 55 -1.77 -0.53 7.50
C THR A 55 -1.17 0.22 6.32
N ALA A 56 -1.67 1.42 6.00
CA ALA A 56 -1.18 2.27 4.93
C ALA A 56 -0.95 1.48 3.62
N SER A 57 0.26 1.48 3.06
CA SER A 57 0.56 0.76 1.82
C SER A 57 0.41 -0.76 1.91
N LEU A 58 0.42 -1.36 3.11
CA LEU A 58 0.14 -2.80 3.27
C LEU A 58 -1.30 -3.15 2.86
N THR A 59 -2.23 -2.19 2.87
CA THR A 59 -3.59 -2.33 2.32
C THR A 59 -3.58 -2.78 0.86
N LYS A 60 -2.59 -2.35 0.05
CA LYS A 60 -2.48 -2.78 -1.37
C LYS A 60 -2.27 -4.29 -1.48
N VAL A 61 -1.43 -4.85 -0.61
CA VAL A 61 -1.07 -6.27 -0.65
C VAL A 61 -2.16 -7.12 -0.02
N ILE A 62 -2.61 -6.76 1.19
CA ILE A 62 -3.56 -7.59 1.94
C ILE A 62 -4.97 -7.49 1.36
N CYS A 63 -5.39 -6.30 0.92
CA CYS A 63 -6.75 -6.05 0.46
C CYS A 63 -6.84 -5.96 -1.06
N THR A 64 -6.24 -4.93 -1.67
CA THR A 64 -6.45 -4.62 -3.10
C THR A 64 -6.02 -5.77 -4.01
N ALA A 65 -4.80 -6.28 -3.83
CA ALA A 65 -4.29 -7.39 -4.62
C ALA A 65 -5.10 -8.67 -4.40
N THR A 66 -5.44 -9.00 -3.14
CA THR A 66 -6.26 -10.19 -2.82
C THR A 66 -7.63 -10.15 -3.48
N VAL A 67 -8.32 -9.00 -3.45
CA VAL A 67 -9.63 -8.83 -4.08
C VAL A 67 -9.51 -8.97 -5.60
N LEU A 68 -8.53 -8.31 -6.21
CA LEU A 68 -8.31 -8.38 -7.65
C LEU A 68 -8.00 -9.81 -8.12
N LEU A 69 -7.15 -10.53 -7.38
CA LEU A 69 -6.82 -11.94 -7.68
C LEU A 69 -8.04 -12.86 -7.54
N LYS A 70 -8.93 -12.61 -6.58
CA LYS A 70 -10.21 -13.33 -6.47
C LYS A 70 -11.13 -13.07 -7.66
N CYS A 71 -11.26 -11.81 -8.07
CA CYS A 71 -12.05 -11.46 -9.26
C CYS A 71 -11.48 -12.14 -10.51
N TRP A 72 -10.15 -12.23 -10.63
CA TRP A 72 -9.49 -12.90 -11.74
C TRP A 72 -9.74 -14.40 -11.75
N ASP A 73 -9.61 -15.06 -10.60
CA ASP A 73 -9.92 -16.49 -10.44
C ASP A 73 -11.39 -16.82 -10.81
N GLN A 74 -12.29 -15.87 -10.58
CA GLN A 74 -13.71 -15.97 -10.93
C GLN A 74 -14.03 -15.57 -12.39
N GLY A 75 -13.02 -15.19 -13.18
CA GLY A 75 -13.20 -14.73 -14.55
C GLY A 75 -13.93 -13.39 -14.67
N MET A 76 -13.97 -12.59 -13.60
CA MET A 76 -14.63 -11.27 -13.58
C MET A 76 -13.74 -10.15 -14.12
N ILE A 77 -12.43 -10.35 -14.16
CA ILE A 77 -11.45 -9.40 -14.69
C ILE A 77 -10.31 -10.18 -15.34
N ASP A 78 -9.78 -9.70 -16.46
CA ASP A 78 -8.54 -10.24 -17.04
C ASP A 78 -7.36 -9.31 -16.70
N MET A 79 -6.23 -9.91 -16.31
CA MET A 79 -4.99 -9.16 -16.02
C MET A 79 -4.41 -8.49 -17.27
N ASP A 80 -4.74 -9.01 -18.45
CA ASP A 80 -4.36 -8.48 -19.74
C ASP A 80 -5.34 -7.45 -20.33
N ASP A 81 -6.46 -7.20 -19.64
CA ASP A 81 -7.38 -6.11 -20.00
C ASP A 81 -6.64 -4.78 -19.99
N SER A 82 -6.93 -3.95 -20.99
CA SER A 82 -6.54 -2.54 -20.97
C SER A 82 -7.26 -1.83 -19.81
N LEU A 83 -6.59 -0.91 -19.13
CA LEU A 83 -7.24 -0.04 -18.15
C LEU A 83 -8.42 0.70 -18.80
N GLN A 84 -8.30 1.08 -20.07
CA GLN A 84 -9.36 1.77 -20.80
C GLN A 84 -10.63 0.91 -20.98
N TYR A 85 -10.53 -0.41 -20.97
CA TYR A 85 -11.72 -1.28 -20.99
C TYR A 85 -12.60 -1.07 -19.75
N TRP A 86 -11.96 -0.93 -18.58
CA TRP A 86 -12.61 -0.74 -17.28
C TRP A 86 -12.88 0.74 -16.95
N LEU A 87 -12.09 1.65 -17.50
CA LEU A 87 -12.18 3.09 -17.31
C LEU A 87 -12.07 3.79 -18.67
N PRO A 88 -13.16 3.85 -19.46
CA PRO A 88 -13.15 4.34 -20.84
C PRO A 88 -12.64 5.77 -21.03
N GLU A 89 -12.75 6.61 -20.00
CA GLU A 89 -12.26 7.99 -20.00
C GLU A 89 -10.74 8.11 -19.88
N TYR A 90 -10.06 7.03 -19.51
CA TYR A 90 -8.60 6.97 -19.48
C TYR A 90 -8.04 6.98 -20.91
N LYS A 91 -7.09 7.87 -21.17
CA LYS A 91 -6.65 8.15 -22.55
C LYS A 91 -5.64 7.15 -23.13
N ASP A 92 -4.92 6.42 -22.28
CA ASP A 92 -3.85 5.52 -22.71
C ASP A 92 -4.28 4.04 -22.68
N ALA A 93 -4.50 3.46 -23.86
CA ALA A 93 -4.92 2.07 -24.01
C ALA A 93 -3.78 1.04 -23.74
N SER A 94 -2.51 1.48 -23.71
CA SER A 94 -1.35 0.59 -23.55
C SER A 94 -1.17 0.06 -22.13
N VAL A 95 -1.74 0.77 -21.14
CA VAL A 95 -1.72 0.36 -19.74
C VAL A 95 -2.73 -0.77 -19.52
N LYS A 96 -2.26 -1.88 -18.94
CA LYS A 96 -3.08 -3.03 -18.58
C LYS A 96 -3.24 -3.14 -17.07
N ILE A 97 -4.25 -3.88 -16.61
CA ILE A 97 -4.50 -4.10 -15.18
C ILE A 97 -3.26 -4.68 -14.48
N LYS A 98 -2.58 -5.66 -15.08
CA LYS A 98 -1.34 -6.21 -14.51
C LYS A 98 -0.24 -5.18 -14.31
N HIS A 99 -0.10 -4.21 -15.22
CA HIS A 99 0.92 -3.17 -15.10
C HIS A 99 0.70 -2.28 -13.87
N LEU A 100 -0.55 -2.01 -13.51
CA LEU A 100 -0.90 -1.24 -12.31
C LEU A 100 -0.62 -2.06 -11.06
N LEU A 101 -1.02 -3.34 -11.05
CA LEU A 101 -0.85 -4.24 -9.92
C LEU A 101 0.62 -4.44 -9.54
N THR A 102 1.51 -4.46 -10.53
CA THR A 102 2.95 -4.70 -10.36
C THR A 102 3.78 -3.43 -10.31
N HIS A 103 3.18 -2.24 -10.31
CA HIS A 103 3.87 -0.95 -10.38
C HIS A 103 4.76 -0.77 -11.63
N THR A 104 4.39 -1.40 -12.75
CA THR A 104 5.15 -1.36 -14.01
C THR A 104 4.43 -0.59 -15.13
N ALA A 105 3.41 0.21 -14.83
CA ALA A 105 2.68 0.99 -15.84
C ALA A 105 3.48 2.16 -16.43
N ALA A 106 4.56 2.57 -15.76
CA ALA A 106 5.42 3.69 -16.17
C ALA A 106 4.65 5.00 -16.42
N ILE A 107 3.62 5.27 -15.60
CA ILE A 107 2.82 6.49 -15.66
C ILE A 107 3.52 7.58 -14.86
N HIS A 108 3.72 8.76 -15.47
CA HIS A 108 4.20 9.94 -14.74
C HIS A 108 3.06 10.55 -13.91
N THR A 109 3.09 10.36 -12.59
CA THR A 109 1.99 10.76 -11.70
C THR A 109 2.03 12.21 -11.23
N TRP A 110 2.94 13.03 -11.78
CA TRP A 110 3.05 14.43 -11.39
C TRP A 110 1.98 15.28 -12.09
N ILE A 111 1.22 16.04 -11.31
CA ILE A 111 0.17 16.94 -11.78
C ILE A 111 0.52 18.37 -11.32
N PRO A 112 0.64 19.36 -12.23
CA PRO A 112 0.88 20.75 -11.85
C PRO A 112 -0.19 21.27 -10.89
N HIS A 113 0.23 21.99 -9.84
CA HIS A 113 -0.68 22.63 -8.86
C HIS A 113 -1.72 21.67 -8.24
N ARG A 114 -1.40 20.38 -8.15
CA ARG A 114 -2.30 19.31 -7.68
C ARG A 114 -3.12 19.67 -6.44
N ASP A 115 -2.49 20.30 -5.45
CA ASP A 115 -3.11 20.59 -4.16
C ASP A 115 -4.08 21.80 -4.21
N GLN A 116 -4.13 22.50 -5.34
CA GLN A 116 -5.06 23.61 -5.59
C GLN A 116 -6.27 23.19 -6.43
N LEU A 117 -6.25 21.96 -6.97
CA LEU A 117 -7.34 21.43 -7.79
C LEU A 117 -8.51 20.97 -6.93
N SER A 118 -9.73 21.21 -7.40
CA SER A 118 -10.93 20.53 -6.90
C SER A 118 -10.86 19.03 -7.17
N ALA A 119 -11.72 18.25 -6.49
CA ALA A 119 -11.79 16.80 -6.70
C ALA A 119 -12.08 16.44 -8.17
N GLU A 120 -12.96 17.19 -8.84
CA GLU A 120 -13.30 16.97 -10.24
C GLU A 120 -12.15 17.31 -11.19
N GLU A 121 -11.48 18.44 -10.97
CA GLU A 121 -10.30 18.83 -11.75
C GLU A 121 -9.15 17.83 -11.57
N LEU A 122 -8.92 17.37 -10.34
CA LEU A 122 -7.89 16.37 -10.05
C LEU A 122 -8.21 15.03 -10.70
N LYS A 123 -9.47 14.59 -10.65
CA LYS A 123 -9.93 13.37 -11.35
C LYS A 123 -9.71 13.51 -12.85
N ALA A 124 -10.14 14.62 -13.44
CA ALA A 124 -9.93 14.89 -14.86
C ALA A 124 -8.43 14.88 -15.22
N ALA A 125 -7.57 15.45 -14.36
CA ALA A 125 -6.12 15.43 -14.57
C ALA A 125 -5.56 13.99 -14.56
N TYR A 126 -5.93 13.14 -13.59
CA TYR A 126 -5.50 11.74 -13.56
C TYR A 126 -5.89 10.94 -14.81
N LEU A 127 -7.06 11.21 -15.39
CA LEU A 127 -7.53 10.55 -16.61
C LEU A 127 -6.68 10.88 -17.85
N THR A 128 -5.89 11.96 -17.80
CA THR A 128 -5.00 12.36 -18.90
C THR A 128 -3.57 11.84 -18.76
N LEU A 129 -3.20 11.25 -17.62
CA LEU A 129 -1.87 10.69 -17.44
C LEU A 129 -1.65 9.48 -18.35
N ALA A 130 -0.46 9.33 -18.90
CA ALA A 130 -0.11 8.23 -19.80
C ALA A 130 1.21 7.57 -19.39
N SER A 131 1.42 6.35 -19.88
CA SER A 131 2.70 5.67 -19.84
C SER A 131 3.73 6.43 -20.68
N ASP A 132 5.01 6.35 -20.29
CA ASP A 132 6.14 6.81 -21.10
C ASP A 132 6.48 5.87 -22.28
N GLY A 133 5.67 4.82 -22.49
CA GLY A 133 5.86 3.80 -23.51
C GLY A 133 6.65 2.57 -23.04
N SER A 134 7.10 2.56 -21.79
CA SER A 134 7.86 1.44 -21.19
C SER A 134 7.01 0.54 -20.28
N ALA A 135 5.68 0.62 -20.36
CA ALA A 135 4.78 -0.22 -19.58
C ALA A 135 5.14 -1.72 -19.68
N GLY A 136 5.36 -2.35 -18.52
CA GLY A 136 5.72 -3.76 -18.40
C GLY A 136 7.20 -4.09 -18.63
N GLN A 137 8.06 -3.11 -18.94
CA GLN A 137 9.48 -3.37 -19.26
C GLN A 137 10.43 -3.41 -18.05
N ARG A 138 10.01 -2.92 -16.89
CA ARG A 138 10.83 -2.85 -15.67
C ARG A 138 10.01 -3.25 -14.45
N VAL A 139 10.62 -4.03 -13.56
CA VAL A 139 10.12 -4.40 -12.22
C VAL A 139 11.07 -3.82 -11.18
#